data_AF-A0A0F9WBQ6-F1
#
_entry.id   AF-A0A0F9WBQ6-F1
#
_cell.length_a   1.000
_cell.length_b   1.000
_cell.length_c   1.000
_cell.angle_alpha   90.00
_cell.angle_beta   90.00
_cell.angle_gamma   90.00
#
_symmetry.space_group_name_H-M   'P 1'
#
loop_
_entity.id
_entity.type
_entity.pdbx_description
1 polymer ?
#
loop_
_entity_poly.entity_id
_entity_poly.type
_entity_poly.pdbx_seq_one_letter_code
_entity_poly.pdbx_strand_id
1 'polypeptide(L)'
;MGHEANYKVDGAKTGIRLIENEYRRARDKFPPFNSAHEGLAVLWEEFEELKAEVFKKDASKMAMLSEAIQVGAMALAFIAECCEEPALED
;
A
#
# COMPACT_ATOMS: atom_id res chain seq x y z
N MET A 1 30.68 5.36 -26.28
CA MET A 1 29.88 6.50 -25.77
C MET A 1 28.45 6.19 -26.14
N GLY A 2 27.51 5.82 -25.27
CA GLY A 2 27.35 6.04 -23.85
C GLY A 2 25.85 6.33 -23.67
N HIS A 3 25.03 5.28 -23.60
CA HIS A 3 23.62 5.38 -23.24
C HIS A 3 23.31 4.26 -22.24
N GLU A 4 23.81 4.42 -21.01
CA GLU A 4 23.26 3.69 -19.87
C GLU A 4 21.93 4.35 -19.50
N ALA A 5 20.84 3.64 -19.75
CA ALA A 5 19.49 4.09 -19.46
C ALA A 5 19.31 4.28 -17.94
N ASN A 6 19.17 5.54 -17.54
CA ASN A 6 18.96 6.01 -16.18
C ASN A 6 17.50 5.78 -15.70
N TYR A 7 16.99 4.54 -15.81
CA TYR A 7 15.56 4.21 -15.64
C TYR A 7 15.17 3.75 -14.22
N LYS A 8 16.12 3.60 -13.29
CA LYS A 8 15.83 3.07 -11.93
C LYS A 8 15.65 4.15 -10.85
N VAL A 9 15.95 5.41 -11.16
CA VAL A 9 16.09 6.47 -10.13
C VAL A 9 14.75 7.03 -9.63
N ASP A 10 13.59 6.56 -10.12
CA ASP A 10 12.33 7.01 -9.53
C ASP A 10 11.20 5.97 -9.38
N GLY A 11 11.54 4.68 -9.29
CA GLY A 11 10.55 3.66 -8.96
C GLY A 11 9.97 3.86 -7.55
N ALA A 12 10.82 4.23 -6.59
CA ALA A 12 10.44 4.37 -5.19
C ALA A 12 9.54 5.60 -4.94
N LYS A 13 9.86 6.80 -5.44
CA LYS A 13 8.98 7.96 -5.20
C LYS A 13 7.67 7.83 -5.96
N THR A 14 7.70 7.22 -7.16
CA THR A 14 6.47 6.85 -7.87
C THR A 14 5.62 5.90 -7.02
N GLY A 15 6.21 4.86 -6.43
CA GLY A 15 5.54 3.92 -5.55
C GLY A 15 4.93 4.60 -4.32
N ILE A 16 5.69 5.46 -3.62
CA ILE A 16 5.21 6.22 -2.47
C ILE A 16 3.98 7.07 -2.83
N ARG A 17 4.03 7.80 -3.96
CA ARG A 17 2.89 8.61 -4.41
C ARG A 17 1.66 7.76 -4.74
N LEU A 18 1.85 6.57 -5.32
CA LEU A 18 0.74 5.67 -5.63
C LEU A 18 0.10 5.13 -4.34
N ILE A 19 0.91 4.76 -3.35
CA ILE A 19 0.46 4.35 -2.01
C ILE A 19 -0.32 5.47 -1.33
N GLU A 20 0.18 6.71 -1.38
CA GLU A 20 -0.51 7.85 -0.78
C GLU A 20 -1.87 8.11 -1.45
N ASN A 21 -1.94 8.06 -2.78
CA ASN A 21 -3.19 8.22 -3.52
C ASN A 21 -4.20 7.10 -3.20
N GLU A 22 -3.71 5.86 -3.09
CA GLU A 22 -4.51 4.71 -2.70
C GLU A 22 -5.09 4.87 -1.29
N TYR A 23 -4.26 5.26 -0.33
CA TYR A 23 -4.69 5.55 1.04
C TYR A 23 -5.81 6.58 1.07
N ARG A 24 -5.63 7.73 0.40
CA ARG A 24 -6.67 8.78 0.30
C ARG A 24 -7.97 8.23 -0.30
N ARG A 25 -7.88 7.47 -1.39
CA ARG A 25 -9.06 6.84 -2.01
C ARG A 25 -9.76 5.86 -1.08
N ALA A 26 -9.01 5.08 -0.30
CA ALA A 26 -9.58 4.15 0.67
C ALA A 26 -10.30 4.89 1.80
N ARG A 27 -9.78 6.03 2.27
CA ARG A 27 -10.43 6.88 3.29
C ARG A 27 -11.62 7.67 2.77
N ASP A 28 -11.67 7.97 1.47
CA ASP A 28 -12.87 8.53 0.84
C ASP A 28 -14.03 7.51 0.77
N LYS A 29 -13.71 6.22 0.71
CA LYS A 29 -14.70 5.13 0.55
C LYS A 29 -15.08 4.43 1.85
N PHE A 30 -14.14 4.34 2.79
CA PHE A 30 -14.26 3.56 4.01
C PHE A 30 -13.76 4.37 5.20
N PRO A 31 -14.41 4.26 6.37
CA PRO A 31 -13.93 4.92 7.58
C PRO A 31 -12.53 4.42 7.98
N PRO A 32 -11.80 5.18 8.82
CA PRO A 32 -10.61 4.68 9.52
C PRO A 32 -10.87 3.37 10.27
N PHE A 33 -9.82 2.58 10.47
CA PHE A 33 -9.90 1.34 11.23
C PHE A 33 -10.38 1.60 12.66
N ASN A 34 -11.31 0.77 13.15
CA ASN A 34 -11.83 0.90 14.51
C ASN A 34 -10.87 0.27 15.54
N SER A 35 -9.95 -0.60 15.10
CA SER A 35 -8.97 -1.24 15.97
C SER A 35 -7.77 -1.80 15.18
N ALA A 36 -6.68 -2.06 15.89
CA ALA A 36 -5.52 -2.76 15.33
C ALA A 36 -5.85 -4.17 14.80
N HIS A 37 -6.83 -4.87 15.39
CA HIS A 37 -7.25 -6.19 14.88
C HIS A 37 -7.92 -6.08 13.50
N GLU A 38 -8.79 -5.07 13.33
CA GLU A 38 -9.42 -4.79 12.04
C GLU A 38 -8.37 -4.35 11.02
N GLY A 39 -7.50 -3.39 11.37
CA GLY A 39 -6.45 -2.92 10.46
C GLY A 39 -5.51 -4.04 10.03
N LEU A 40 -5.14 -4.94 10.96
CA LEU A 40 -4.32 -6.11 10.63
C LEU A 40 -5.07 -7.08 9.70
N ALA A 41 -6.37 -7.31 9.92
CA ALA A 41 -7.16 -8.18 9.06
C ALA A 41 -7.24 -7.64 7.62
N VAL A 42 -7.47 -6.34 7.45
CA VAL A 42 -7.51 -5.71 6.11
C VAL A 42 -6.14 -5.73 5.44
N LEU A 43 -5.06 -5.37 6.16
CA LEU A 43 -3.70 -5.47 5.62
C LEU A 43 -3.35 -6.90 5.20
N TRP A 44 -3.80 -7.89 5.98
CA TRP A 44 -3.58 -9.30 5.67
C TRP A 44 -4.34 -9.76 4.42
N GLU A 45 -5.56 -9.27 4.21
CA GLU A 45 -6.34 -9.51 3.00
C GLU A 45 -5.60 -9.04 1.74
N GLU A 46 -5.17 -7.78 1.71
CA GLU A 46 -4.40 -7.22 0.57
C GLU A 46 -3.10 -8.01 0.32
N PHE A 47 -2.44 -8.48 1.39
CA PHE A 47 -1.26 -9.31 1.26
C PHE A 47 -1.57 -10.67 0.63
N GLU A 48 -2.66 -11.33 1.03
CA GLU A 48 -3.09 -12.59 0.42
C GLU A 48 -3.50 -12.40 -1.06
N GLU A 49 -4.07 -11.26 -1.44
CA GLU A 49 -4.35 -10.92 -2.85
C GLU A 49 -3.06 -10.74 -3.67
N LEU A 50 -2.10 -9.96 -3.17
CA LEU A 50 -0.79 -9.80 -3.80
C LEU A 50 -0.09 -11.15 -3.96
N LYS A 51 -0.09 -11.94 -2.89
CA LYS A 51 0.46 -13.30 -2.90
C LYS A 51 -0.25 -14.15 -3.95
N ALA A 52 -1.58 -14.20 -3.95
CA ALA A 52 -2.35 -14.96 -4.92
C ALA A 52 -1.96 -14.61 -6.37
N GLU A 53 -1.79 -13.32 -6.69
CA GLU A 53 -1.34 -12.88 -8.02
C GLU A 53 0.10 -13.32 -8.33
N VAL A 54 1.04 -13.13 -7.41
CA VAL A 54 2.45 -13.53 -7.58
C VAL A 54 2.60 -15.04 -7.84
N PHE A 55 1.75 -15.86 -7.22
CA PHE A 55 1.80 -17.31 -7.35
C PHE A 55 1.05 -17.87 -8.58
N LYS A 56 0.39 -17.01 -9.38
CA LYS A 56 -0.22 -17.43 -10.66
C LYS A 56 0.85 -17.83 -11.68
N LYS A 57 0.53 -18.83 -12.51
CA LYS A 57 1.38 -19.24 -13.63
C LYS A 57 1.54 -18.13 -14.67
N ASP A 58 0.52 -17.31 -14.83
CA ASP A 58 0.39 -16.19 -15.76
C ASP A 58 0.20 -14.86 -15.03
N ALA A 59 0.99 -14.63 -13.98
CA ALA A 59 0.94 -13.41 -13.17
C ALA A 59 1.02 -12.12 -14.00
N SER A 60 0.08 -11.21 -13.77
CA SER A 60 0.00 -9.88 -14.38
C SER A 60 0.82 -8.88 -13.57
N LYS A 61 1.80 -8.24 -14.23
CA LYS A 61 2.59 -7.16 -13.61
C LYS A 61 1.75 -5.99 -13.15
N MET A 62 0.65 -5.70 -13.85
CA MET A 62 -0.26 -4.62 -13.48
C MET A 62 -1.11 -4.99 -12.26
N ALA A 63 -1.54 -6.24 -12.15
CA ALA A 63 -2.26 -6.72 -10.97
C ALA A 63 -1.31 -6.75 -9.76
N MET A 64 -0.10 -7.30 -9.91
CA MET A 64 0.92 -7.26 -8.84
C MET A 64 1.22 -5.83 -8.38
N LEU A 65 1.28 -4.88 -9.32
CA LEU A 65 1.46 -3.46 -8.98
C LEU A 65 0.27 -2.93 -8.18
N SER A 66 -0.96 -3.23 -8.58
CA SER A 66 -2.18 -2.82 -7.85
C SER A 66 -2.17 -3.35 -6.42
N GLU A 67 -2.02 -4.67 -6.25
CA GLU A 67 -2.08 -5.27 -4.92
C GLU A 67 -0.91 -4.79 -4.03
N ALA A 68 0.28 -4.59 -4.60
CA ALA A 68 1.40 -4.03 -3.85
C ALA A 68 1.16 -2.58 -3.39
N ILE A 69 0.46 -1.78 -4.20
CA ILE A 69 0.04 -0.42 -3.82
C ILE A 69 -0.98 -0.49 -2.68
N GLN A 70 -1.97 -1.40 -2.77
CA GLN A 70 -2.97 -1.60 -1.72
C GLN A 70 -2.34 -2.07 -0.40
N VAL A 71 -1.41 -3.04 -0.44
CA VAL A 71 -0.63 -3.47 0.73
C VAL A 71 0.10 -2.26 1.35
N GLY A 72 0.78 -1.46 0.53
CA GLY A 72 1.47 -0.26 1.03
C GLY A 72 0.51 0.76 1.64
N ALA A 73 -0.68 0.95 1.06
CA ALA A 73 -1.68 1.87 1.54
C ALA A 73 -2.32 1.40 2.85
N MET A 74 -2.60 0.11 3.01
CA MET A 74 -3.13 -0.44 4.25
C MET A 74 -2.06 -0.47 5.35
N ALA A 75 -0.79 -0.65 5.00
CA ALA A 75 0.31 -0.48 5.95
C ALA A 75 0.41 0.98 6.43
N LEU A 76 0.28 1.96 5.52
CA LEU A 76 0.23 3.38 5.88
C LEU A 76 -0.98 3.69 6.78
N ALA A 77 -2.17 3.19 6.43
CA ALA A 77 -3.37 3.34 7.24
C ALA A 77 -3.18 2.74 8.65
N PHE A 78 -2.60 1.54 8.75
CA PHE A 78 -2.33 0.91 10.03
C PHE A 78 -1.39 1.76 10.90
N ILE A 79 -0.33 2.32 10.31
CA ILE A 79 0.59 3.22 11.02
C ILE A 79 -0.18 4.45 11.52
N ALA A 80 -0.92 5.12 10.64
CA ALA A 80 -1.59 6.38 10.95
C ALA A 80 -2.76 6.23 11.93
N GLU A 81 -3.44 5.09 11.93
CA GLU A 81 -4.74 4.94 12.63
C GLU A 81 -4.67 4.00 13.82
N CYS A 82 -3.70 3.08 13.85
CA CYS A 82 -3.55 2.10 14.91
C CYS A 82 -2.26 2.29 15.73
N CYS A 83 -1.26 3.01 15.23
CA CYS A 83 0.03 3.18 15.90
C CYS A 83 0.32 4.61 16.37
N GLU A 84 -0.36 5.62 15.83
CA GLU A 84 -0.27 6.97 16.38
C GLU A 84 -1.04 7.01 17.71
N GLU A 85 -0.33 7.38 18.79
CA GLU A 85 -0.99 7.76 20.04
C GLU A 85 -1.87 8.99 19.75
N PRO A 86 -3.05 9.12 20.39
CA PRO A 86 -3.84 10.33 20.26
C PRO A 86 -2.92 11.50 20.61
N ALA A 87 -2.81 12.47 19.70
CA ALA A 87 -2.10 13.70 19.98
C ALA A 87 -2.63 14.21 21.33
N LEU A 88 -1.76 14.20 22.35
CA LEU A 88 -2.06 14.90 23.58
C LEU A 88 -2.20 16.37 23.16
N GLU A 89 -3.43 16.86 23.12
CA GLU A 89 -3.69 18.29 23.00
C GLU A 89 -3.07 18.96 24.24
N ASP A 90 -2.16 19.92 24.01
CA ASP A 90 -1.61 20.82 25.04
C ASP A 90 -2.71 21.79 25.56
#